data_AF-A0ABD2IYE9-F1
#
_entry.id   AF-A0ABD2IYE9-F1
#
_cell.length_a   1.000
_cell.length_b   1.000
_cell.length_c   1.000
_cell.angle_alpha   90.00
_cell.angle_beta   90.00
_cell.angle_gamma   90.00
#
_symmetry.space_group_name_H-M   'P 1'
#
loop_
_entity.id
_entity.type
_entity.pdbx_description
1 polymer ?
#
loop_
_entity_poly.entity_id
_entity_poly.type
_entity_poly.pdbx_seq_one_letter_code
_entity_poly.pdbx_strand_id
1 'polypeptide(L)'
;MENYLIPGIPFLLDGQMAIKFFTRRYFTSNHFATGFEMDFDDWGRRNMNSSEQGYFALRAVEFGDRQQFEYVLNLASARDVKNRGKHVRGYNYGHWQTVKREHMLRVVYEKFRQNQPLCEALLRTGKI
;
A
#
# COMPACT_ATOMS: atom_id res chain seq x y z
N MET A 1 24.60 -8.72 1.15
CA MET A 1 24.26 -7.58 2.03
C MET A 1 22.95 -7.92 2.70
N GLU A 2 22.95 -8.15 4.01
CA GLU A 2 21.70 -8.24 4.78
C GLU A 2 20.94 -6.93 4.61
N ASN A 3 19.78 -6.98 3.97
CA ASN A 3 18.89 -5.83 3.88
C ASN A 3 18.29 -5.59 5.27
N TYR A 4 18.91 -4.73 6.07
CA TYR A 4 18.33 -4.28 7.33
C TYR A 4 16.94 -3.69 7.06
N LEU A 5 15.91 -4.30 7.65
CA LEU A 5 14.54 -3.81 7.59
C LEU A 5 14.42 -2.60 8.52
N ILE A 6 14.50 -1.40 7.94
CA ILE A 6 14.41 -0.14 8.70
C ILE A 6 12.93 0.30 8.76
N PRO A 7 12.34 0.46 9.95
CA PRO A 7 10.94 0.86 10.08
C PRO A 7 10.69 2.34 9.77
N GLY A 8 11.72 3.17 9.84
CA GLY A 8 11.65 4.61 9.64
C GLY A 8 12.75 5.33 10.44
N ILE A 9 12.64 6.66 10.52
CA ILE A 9 13.49 7.49 11.37
C ILE A 9 12.71 7.82 12.65
N PRO A 10 13.20 7.43 13.84
CA PRO A 10 12.59 7.85 15.09
C PRO A 10 12.64 9.38 15.25
N PHE A 11 11.58 9.96 15.80
CA PHE A 11 11.51 11.37 16.15
C PHE A 11 10.54 11.57 17.32
N LEU A 12 10.61 12.73 17.98
CA LEU A 12 9.64 13.11 19.01
C LEU A 12 8.47 13.86 18.37
N LEU A 13 7.25 13.39 18.63
CA LEU A 13 6.00 14.06 18.29
C LEU A 13 5.24 14.29 19.59
N ASP A 14 5.07 15.56 19.98
CA ASP A 14 4.37 15.97 21.21
C ASP A 14 4.90 15.24 22.48
N GLY A 15 6.22 15.06 22.56
CA GLY A 15 6.89 14.37 23.66
C GLY A 15 6.81 12.84 23.63
N GLN A 16 6.14 12.27 22.63
CA GLN A 16 6.07 10.82 22.41
C GLN A 16 7.01 10.37 21.30
N MET A 17 7.58 9.17 21.44
CA MET A 17 8.36 8.56 20.38
C MET A 17 7.44 8.19 19.21
N ALA A 18 7.82 8.66 18.02
CA ALA A 18 7.14 8.37 16.77
C ALA A 18 8.16 7.95 15.70
N ILE A 19 7.67 7.33 14.62
CA ILE A 19 8.50 6.89 13.50
C ILE A 19 8.06 7.61 12.23
N LYS A 20 9.00 8.27 11.56
CA LYS A 20 8.79 8.87 10.24
C LYS A 20 9.17 7.86 9.17
N PHE A 21 8.18 7.40 8.39
CA PHE A 21 8.37 6.31 7.43
C PHE A 21 7.91 6.61 5.99
N PHE A 22 7.76 7.89 5.63
CA PHE A 22 7.24 8.28 4.32
C PHE A 22 8.31 8.29 3.19
N THR A 23 9.00 7.18 2.97
CA THR A 23 9.89 6.99 1.81
C THR A 23 9.90 5.52 1.35
N ARG A 24 10.38 5.22 0.13
CA ARG A 24 10.55 3.83 -0.35
C ARG A 24 11.60 3.01 0.39
N ARG A 25 12.35 3.61 1.31
CA ARG A 25 13.44 2.94 2.06
C ARG A 25 12.93 2.14 3.25
N TYR A 26 11.71 2.45 3.73
CA TYR A 26 11.21 1.91 4.99
C TYR A 26 10.15 0.86 4.75
N PHE A 27 10.26 -0.29 5.38
CA PHE A 27 9.37 -1.42 5.09
C PHE A 27 7.90 -1.16 5.48
N THR A 28 7.66 -0.24 6.41
CA THR A 28 6.33 0.24 6.86
C THR A 28 5.68 1.19 5.84
N SER A 29 6.41 1.67 4.83
CA SER A 29 5.91 2.57 3.80
C SER A 29 5.09 1.85 2.74
N ASN A 30 4.06 2.53 2.22
CA ASN A 30 3.30 2.05 1.06
C ASN A 30 4.11 2.12 -0.25
N HIS A 31 5.16 2.94 -0.28
CA HIS A 31 6.10 3.06 -1.39
C HIS A 31 7.22 2.03 -1.35
N PHE A 32 7.31 1.23 -0.28
CA PHE A 32 8.28 0.14 -0.20
C PHE A 32 7.91 -0.94 -1.23
N ALA A 33 8.89 -1.31 -2.05
CA ALA A 33 8.69 -2.36 -3.05
C ALA A 33 8.52 -3.70 -2.33
N THR A 34 7.40 -4.37 -2.57
CA THR A 34 7.09 -5.66 -1.96
C THR A 34 6.14 -6.41 -2.88
N GLY A 35 6.54 -7.62 -3.26
CA GLY A 35 5.68 -8.56 -3.96
C GLY A 35 4.65 -9.15 -3.00
N PHE A 36 3.39 -9.12 -3.38
CA PHE A 36 2.31 -9.87 -2.71
C PHE A 36 1.14 -10.01 -3.67
N GLU A 37 0.33 -11.04 -3.46
CA GLU A 37 -0.82 -11.33 -4.28
C GLU A 37 -2.10 -10.76 -3.64
N MET A 38 -3.05 -10.29 -4.44
CA MET A 38 -4.37 -9.88 -3.96
C MET A 38 -5.45 -10.47 -4.84
N ASP A 39 -6.52 -10.93 -4.21
CA ASP A 39 -7.77 -11.26 -4.87
C ASP A 39 -8.62 -9.99 -5.01
N PHE A 40 -9.18 -9.74 -6.19
CA PHE A 40 -10.05 -8.60 -6.50
C PHE A 40 -11.45 -9.07 -6.93
N ASP A 41 -11.89 -10.22 -6.40
CA ASP A 41 -13.22 -10.76 -6.61
C ASP A 41 -13.45 -11.02 -8.12
N ASP A 42 -14.48 -10.43 -8.74
CA ASP A 42 -14.78 -10.59 -10.18
C ASP A 42 -13.66 -10.06 -11.11
N TRP A 43 -12.66 -9.39 -10.56
CA TRP A 43 -11.52 -8.86 -11.30
C TRP A 43 -10.33 -9.81 -11.28
N GLY A 44 -10.42 -10.87 -10.47
CA GLY A 44 -9.49 -11.96 -10.37
C GLY A 44 -8.24 -11.62 -9.58
N ARG A 45 -7.40 -12.63 -9.41
CA ARG A 45 -6.17 -12.54 -8.63
C ARG A 45 -5.05 -11.83 -9.40
N ARG A 46 -4.28 -10.99 -8.72
CA ARG A 46 -3.18 -10.21 -9.31
C ARG A 46 -2.01 -10.04 -8.35
N ASN A 47 -0.80 -9.94 -8.91
CA ASN A 47 0.42 -9.65 -8.18
C ASN A 47 0.65 -8.14 -8.08
N MET A 48 0.87 -7.66 -6.87
CA MET A 48 1.23 -6.26 -6.56
C MET A 48 2.73 -6.16 -6.32
N ASN A 49 3.33 -5.04 -6.74
CA ASN A 49 4.73 -4.70 -6.46
C ASN A 49 4.88 -3.68 -5.31
N SER A 50 3.78 -3.15 -4.80
CA SER A 50 3.75 -2.22 -3.66
C SER A 50 2.32 -2.05 -3.12
N SER A 51 2.19 -1.54 -1.89
CA SER A 51 0.87 -1.20 -1.34
C SER A 51 0.17 -0.07 -2.10
N GLU A 52 0.92 0.89 -2.66
CA GLU A 52 0.31 1.90 -3.54
C GLU A 52 -0.42 1.25 -4.72
N GLN A 53 0.16 0.20 -5.33
CA GLN A 53 -0.44 -0.51 -6.46
C GLN A 53 -1.76 -1.19 -6.08
N GLY A 54 -1.78 -1.94 -4.98
CA GLY A 54 -3.00 -2.58 -4.47
C GLY A 54 -4.08 -1.56 -4.11
N TYR A 55 -3.70 -0.46 -3.46
CA TYR A 55 -4.63 0.59 -3.05
C TYR A 55 -5.31 1.29 -4.23
N PHE A 56 -4.57 1.65 -5.27
CA PHE A 56 -5.15 2.28 -6.46
C PHE A 56 -5.85 1.29 -7.39
N ALA A 57 -5.47 0.01 -7.39
CA ALA A 57 -6.23 -1.04 -8.05
C ALA A 57 -7.61 -1.22 -7.39
N LEU A 58 -7.68 -1.30 -6.05
CA LEU A 58 -8.95 -1.35 -5.32
C LEU A 58 -9.80 -0.10 -5.57
N ARG A 59 -9.19 1.08 -5.67
CA ARG A 59 -9.91 2.30 -6.04
C ARG A 59 -10.54 2.20 -7.43
N ALA A 60 -9.85 1.59 -8.40
CA ALA A 60 -10.42 1.38 -9.72
C ALA A 60 -11.59 0.38 -9.69
N VAL A 61 -11.47 -0.69 -8.90
CA VAL A 61 -12.57 -1.65 -8.66
C VAL A 61 -13.78 -0.97 -8.03
N GLU A 62 -13.58 -0.15 -6.99
CA GLU A 62 -14.63 0.56 -6.26
C GLU A 62 -15.52 1.43 -7.17
N PHE A 63 -14.94 2.01 -8.22
CA PHE A 63 -15.65 2.85 -9.18
C PHE A 63 -15.91 2.15 -10.53
N GLY A 64 -15.68 0.84 -10.61
CA GLY A 64 -15.97 0.05 -11.81
C GLY A 64 -15.11 0.37 -13.05
N ASP A 65 -13.94 0.99 -12.87
CA ASP A 65 -13.07 1.41 -13.98
C ASP A 65 -12.05 0.33 -14.36
N ARG A 66 -12.48 -0.61 -15.22
CA ARG A 66 -11.64 -1.74 -15.63
C ARG A 66 -10.39 -1.31 -16.38
N GLN A 67 -10.48 -0.26 -17.18
CA GLN A 67 -9.34 0.26 -17.92
C GLN A 67 -8.28 0.82 -16.98
N GLN A 68 -8.70 1.58 -15.96
CA GLN A 68 -7.77 2.16 -14.99
C GLN A 68 -7.15 1.11 -14.09
N PHE A 69 -7.87 0.06 -13.72
CA PHE A 69 -7.31 -1.08 -12.99
C PHE A 69 -6.16 -1.72 -13.76
N GLU A 70 -6.41 -2.17 -15.00
CA GLU A 70 -5.36 -2.81 -15.80
C GLU A 70 -4.19 -1.83 -16.06
N TYR A 71 -4.48 -0.54 -16.22
CA TYR A 71 -3.43 0.48 -16.34
C TYR A 71 -2.54 0.58 -15.08
N VAL A 72 -3.14 0.64 -13.89
CA VAL A 72 -2.41 0.71 -12.62
C VAL A 72 -1.53 -0.52 -12.38
N LEU A 73 -2.01 -1.71 -12.78
CA LEU A 73 -1.25 -2.95 -12.65
C LEU A 73 0.03 -2.98 -13.51
N ASN A 74 0.04 -2.23 -14.61
CA ASN A 74 1.18 -2.15 -15.52
C ASN A 74 2.16 -1.01 -15.21
N LEU A 75 1.93 -0.23 -14.14
CA LEU A 75 2.84 0.85 -13.74
C LEU A 75 4.06 0.31 -12.97
N ALA A 76 5.25 0.78 -13.35
CA ALA A 76 6.51 0.26 -12.84
C ALA A 76 6.87 0.71 -11.42
N SER A 77 6.30 1.81 -10.91
CA SER A 77 6.70 2.38 -9.63
C SER A 77 5.52 2.85 -8.79
N ALA A 78 5.63 2.70 -7.47
CA ALA A 78 4.66 3.24 -6.50
C ALA A 78 4.42 4.74 -6.66
N ARG A 79 5.45 5.49 -7.13
CA ARG A 79 5.31 6.92 -7.44
C ARG A 79 4.41 7.15 -8.64
N ASP A 80 4.59 6.39 -9.72
CA ASP A 80 3.76 6.50 -10.92
C ASP A 80 2.33 6.06 -10.63
N VAL A 81 2.18 4.97 -9.88
CA VAL A 81 0.87 4.51 -9.37
C VAL A 81 0.16 5.64 -8.62
N LYS A 82 0.83 6.28 -7.66
CA LYS A 82 0.21 7.37 -6.89
C LYS A 82 -0.18 8.57 -7.74
N ASN A 83 0.67 8.91 -8.70
CA ASN A 83 0.44 10.06 -9.57
C ASN A 83 -0.68 9.81 -10.57
N ARG A 84 -0.77 8.61 -11.14
CA ARG A 84 -1.66 8.29 -12.25
C ARG A 84 -2.91 7.52 -11.83
N GLY A 85 -2.80 6.69 -10.80
CA GLY A 85 -3.87 5.87 -10.23
C GLY A 85 -5.04 6.68 -9.66
N LYS A 86 -4.82 7.94 -9.32
CA LYS A 86 -5.87 8.83 -8.78
C LYS A 86 -6.95 9.24 -9.81
N HIS A 87 -6.71 9.01 -11.10
CA HIS A 87 -7.58 9.42 -12.20
C HIS A 87 -8.53 8.29 -12.62
N VAL A 88 -9.43 7.90 -11.72
CA VAL A 88 -10.45 6.88 -11.95
C VAL A 88 -11.73 7.53 -12.49
N ARG A 89 -12.37 6.93 -13.50
CA ARG A 89 -13.69 7.36 -14.00
C ARG A 89 -14.75 7.19 -12.91
N GLY A 90 -15.73 8.09 -12.88
CA GLY A 90 -16.82 8.05 -11.90
C GLY A 90 -16.37 8.30 -10.45
N TYR A 91 -15.14 8.82 -10.24
CA TYR A 91 -14.63 9.07 -8.90
C TYR A 91 -15.56 9.99 -8.09
N ASN A 92 -16.02 9.48 -6.95
CA ASN A 92 -16.74 10.23 -5.94
C ASN A 92 -15.85 10.41 -4.71
N TYR A 93 -15.49 11.66 -4.38
CA TYR A 93 -14.62 11.96 -3.24
C TYR A 93 -15.24 11.54 -1.91
N GLY A 94 -16.52 11.87 -1.68
CA GLY A 94 -17.21 11.60 -0.43
C GLY A 94 -17.27 10.10 -0.15
N HIS A 95 -17.71 9.32 -1.14
CA HIS A 95 -17.70 7.87 -1.07
C HIS A 95 -16.29 7.30 -0.83
N TRP A 96 -15.28 7.78 -1.57
CA TRP A 96 -13.92 7.30 -1.34
C TRP A 96 -13.41 7.59 0.07
N GLN A 97 -13.79 8.71 0.69
CA GLN A 97 -13.38 8.99 2.07
C GLN A 97 -13.93 7.98 3.07
N THR A 98 -15.11 7.40 2.82
CA THR A 98 -15.72 6.41 3.72
C THR A 98 -15.06 5.04 3.60
N VAL A 99 -14.64 4.63 2.40
CA VAL A 99 -14.11 3.27 2.16
C VAL A 99 -12.58 3.16 2.07
N LYS A 100 -11.85 4.25 1.79
CA LYS A 100 -10.39 4.21 1.51
C LYS A 100 -9.56 3.58 2.63
N ARG A 101 -10.00 3.70 3.88
CA ARG A 101 -9.27 3.16 5.04
C ARG A 101 -9.32 1.64 5.03
N GLU A 102 -10.49 1.06 4.79
CA GLU A 102 -10.68 -0.40 4.74
C GLU A 102 -9.90 -1.00 3.57
N HIS A 103 -9.93 -0.35 2.40
CA HIS A 103 -9.10 -0.75 1.26
C HIS A 103 -7.61 -0.73 1.58
N MET A 104 -7.11 0.33 2.26
CA MET A 104 -5.72 0.36 2.68
C MET A 104 -5.40 -0.74 3.69
N LEU A 105 -6.28 -1.01 4.66
CA LEU A 105 -6.12 -2.07 5.65
C LEU A 105 -6.00 -3.45 4.98
N ARG A 106 -6.88 -3.75 4.01
CA ARG A 106 -6.82 -4.98 3.21
C ARG A 106 -5.47 -5.13 2.52
N VAL A 107 -4.98 -4.07 1.88
CA VAL A 107 -3.70 -4.07 1.15
C VAL A 107 -2.51 -4.30 2.07
N VAL A 108 -2.42 -3.56 3.19
CA VAL A 108 -1.28 -3.72 4.11
C VAL A 108 -1.34 -5.07 4.82
N TYR A 109 -2.54 -5.56 5.13
CA TYR A 109 -2.72 -6.90 5.70
C TYR A 109 -2.15 -7.96 4.75
N GLU A 110 -2.51 -7.95 3.46
CA GLU A 110 -1.98 -8.92 2.49
C GLU A 110 -0.47 -8.79 2.31
N LYS A 111 0.06 -7.56 2.23
CA LYS A 111 1.51 -7.31 2.16
C LYS A 111 2.23 -7.97 3.32
N PHE A 112 1.82 -7.72 4.56
CA PHE A 112 2.54 -8.23 5.73
C PHE A 112 2.29 -9.72 5.95
N ARG A 113 1.05 -10.21 5.76
CA ARG A 113 0.70 -11.63 5.87
C ARG A 113 1.55 -12.53 4.99
N GLN A 114 1.79 -12.11 3.74
CA GLN A 114 2.53 -12.92 2.77
C GLN A 114 4.05 -12.74 2.86
N ASN A 115 4.53 -11.74 3.61
CA ASN A 115 5.95 -11.43 3.75
C ASN A 115 6.37 -11.58 5.22
N GLN A 116 6.59 -12.83 5.65
CA GLN A 116 6.89 -13.18 7.04
C GLN A 116 8.00 -12.32 7.68
N PRO A 117 9.16 -12.06 7.04
CA PRO A 117 10.18 -11.19 7.63
C PRO A 117 9.69 -9.75 7.88
N LEU A 118 8.82 -9.23 7.01
CA LEU A 118 8.23 -7.90 7.18
C LEU A 118 7.20 -7.89 8.31
N CYS A 119 6.41 -8.96 8.43
CA CYS A 119 5.44 -9.14 9.51
C CYS A 119 6.14 -9.14 10.88
N GLU A 120 7.20 -9.92 11.02
CA GLU A 120 8.00 -9.97 12.24
C GLU A 120 8.67 -8.64 12.56
N ALA A 121 9.15 -7.92 11.53
CA ALA A 121 9.70 -6.59 11.72
C ALA A 121 8.63 -5.58 12.17
N LEU A 122 7.41 -5.66 11.63
CA LEU A 122 6.29 -4.82 12.04
C LEU A 122 5.87 -5.09 13.49
N LEU A 123 5.76 -6.35 13.91
CA LEU A 123 5.37 -6.69 15.28
C LEU A 123 6.39 -6.19 16.31
N ARG A 124 7.67 -6.09 15.94
CA ARG A 124 8.71 -5.50 16.79
C ARG A 124 8.53 -4.00 17.01
N THR A 125 7.85 -3.27 16.10
CA THR A 125 7.63 -1.83 16.28
C THR A 125 6.58 -1.52 17.35
N GLY A 126 5.75 -2.48 17.74
CA GLY A 126 4.76 -2.32 18.83
C GLY A 126 5.35 -2.39 20.23
N LYS A 127 6.67 -2.60 20.36
CA LYS A 127 7.42 -2.59 21.62
C LYS A 127 8.25 -1.31 21.83
N ILE A 128 8.03 -0.30 20.99
CA ILE A 128 8.75 0.99 21.03
C ILE A 128 8.08 1.93 22.01
#